data_AF-A0A6S8EQK0-F1
#
_entry.id   AF-A0A6S8EQK0-F1
#
_cell.length_a   1.000
_cell.length_b   1.000
_cell.length_c   1.000
_cell.angle_alpha   90.00
_cell.angle_beta   90.00
_cell.angle_gamma   90.00
#
_symmetry.space_group_name_H-M   'P 1'
#
loop_
_entity.id
_entity.type
_entity.pdbx_description
1 polymer ?
#
loop_
_entity_poly.entity_id
_entity_poly.type
_entity_poly.pdbx_seq_one_letter_code
_entity_poly.pdbx_strand_id
1 'polypeptide(L)'
;MATAEELVREVRNAANKRVYPLYVLPVENVDKLDVLIPHEEALKAGLLVELQDAPNIGSFFAHKVLADGTSGERLYKGKTFFTDNLLVFSHRWLRPSLDPSKSHPDSKDGIKMKGIRQVIDMQKEIWVDMKKSETPEFIWMDYFSVPQFDFDKQRQALLSIPAYFRSSSKFVALMSNEADFVKYMSRCWCRLEVVTARSPHRFKSLFYIPKQQYYFYMENKEIHEFGWEHFQNPLDGDLTDERDRVYIGGLLKYYSVELERFKGLPEAAVYYQQGQDDFIAPKDVPQDVVANLKKFAS
;
A
#
# COMPACT_ATOMS: atom_id res chain seq x y z
N MET A 1 15.54 0.76 -23.72
CA MET A 1 14.38 0.96 -22.82
C MET A 1 13.41 -0.16 -23.10
N ALA A 2 12.86 -0.81 -22.07
CA ALA A 2 11.87 -1.87 -22.24
C ALA A 2 10.61 -1.32 -22.94
N THR A 3 9.95 -2.12 -23.78
CA THR A 3 8.66 -1.74 -24.36
C THR A 3 7.58 -1.71 -23.29
N ALA A 4 6.48 -1.00 -23.54
CA ALA A 4 5.32 -1.00 -22.63
C ALA A 4 4.76 -2.42 -22.39
N GLU A 5 4.85 -3.31 -23.38
CA GLU A 5 4.42 -4.70 -23.27
C GLU A 5 5.34 -5.54 -22.40
N GLU A 6 6.66 -5.32 -22.51
CA GLU A 6 7.65 -5.96 -21.64
C GLU A 6 7.45 -5.55 -20.19
N LEU A 7 7.21 -4.26 -19.94
CA LEU A 7 6.93 -3.76 -18.60
C LEU A 7 5.63 -4.33 -18.03
N VAL A 8 4.55 -4.42 -18.81
CA VAL A 8 3.31 -5.07 -18.36
C VAL A 8 3.51 -6.54 -18.02
N ARG A 9 4.28 -7.26 -18.85
CA ARG A 9 4.62 -8.66 -18.58
C ARG A 9 5.41 -8.79 -17.29
N GLU A 10 6.35 -7.89 -17.07
CA GLU A 10 7.17 -7.84 -15.85
C GLU A 10 6.33 -7.52 -14.62
N VAL A 11 5.50 -6.47 -14.66
CA VAL A 11 4.56 -6.13 -13.58
C VAL A 11 3.63 -7.30 -13.29
N ARG A 12 3.11 -7.99 -14.33
CA ARG A 12 2.25 -9.16 -14.12
C ARG A 12 2.98 -10.30 -13.42
N ASN A 13 4.23 -10.55 -13.77
CA ASN A 13 5.04 -11.57 -13.09
C ASN A 13 5.31 -11.16 -11.64
N ALA A 14 5.64 -9.88 -11.41
CA ALA A 14 5.87 -9.30 -10.10
C ALA A 14 4.64 -9.36 -9.19
N ALA A 15 3.48 -8.98 -9.69
CA ALA A 15 2.24 -8.96 -8.94
C ALA A 15 1.72 -10.35 -8.56
N ASN A 16 2.12 -11.40 -9.28
CA ASN A 16 1.75 -12.78 -8.96
C ASN A 16 2.76 -13.49 -8.04
N LYS A 17 4.02 -13.08 -8.02
CA LYS A 17 5.09 -13.80 -7.32
C LYS A 17 5.84 -13.00 -6.26
N ARG A 18 5.58 -11.69 -6.13
CA ARG A 18 6.39 -10.73 -5.36
C ARG A 18 7.86 -10.84 -5.75
N VAL A 19 8.30 -10.05 -6.72
CA VAL A 19 9.72 -10.03 -7.15
C VAL A 19 10.63 -9.37 -6.12
N TYR A 20 10.05 -8.76 -5.08
CA TYR A 20 10.77 -8.30 -3.90
C TYR A 20 10.00 -8.69 -2.62
N PRO A 21 10.70 -9.04 -1.52
CA PRO A 21 10.04 -9.44 -0.28
C PRO A 21 9.17 -8.32 0.31
N LEU A 22 8.05 -8.70 0.96
CA LEU A 22 7.17 -7.76 1.64
C LEU A 22 7.73 -7.47 3.03
N TYR A 23 8.53 -6.40 3.16
CA TYR A 23 8.99 -5.92 4.46
C TYR A 23 7.92 -5.06 5.12
N VAL A 24 7.72 -5.25 6.42
CA VAL A 24 6.74 -4.51 7.22
C VAL A 24 7.33 -4.16 8.58
N LEU A 25 6.77 -3.13 9.22
CA LEU A 25 7.12 -2.74 10.59
C LEU A 25 6.06 -3.30 11.55
N PRO A 26 6.43 -4.19 12.50
CA PRO A 26 5.53 -4.60 13.57
C PRO A 26 5.08 -3.39 14.39
N VAL A 27 3.81 -3.35 14.79
CA VAL A 27 3.27 -2.18 15.49
C VAL A 27 3.95 -1.91 16.83
N GLU A 28 4.45 -2.93 17.54
CA GLU A 28 5.25 -2.70 18.75
C GLU A 28 6.59 -2.00 18.53
N ASN A 29 7.05 -1.89 17.28
CA ASN A 29 8.27 -1.18 16.93
C ASN A 29 8.03 0.29 16.61
N VAL A 30 6.78 0.72 16.47
CA VAL A 30 6.40 2.12 16.14
C VAL A 30 6.82 3.08 17.26
N ASP A 31 6.71 2.66 18.52
CA ASP A 31 7.10 3.47 19.69
C ASP A 31 8.62 3.67 19.80
N LYS A 32 9.41 2.92 19.01
CA LYS A 32 10.88 3.04 18.95
C LYS A 32 11.36 4.09 17.95
N LEU A 33 10.46 4.68 17.17
CA LEU A 33 10.78 5.61 16.08
C LEU A 33 10.21 6.99 16.36
N ASP A 34 11.06 7.97 16.67
CA ASP A 34 10.63 9.37 16.81
C ASP A 34 10.44 10.08 15.47
N VAL A 35 11.20 9.64 14.47
CA VAL A 35 11.10 10.08 13.08
C VAL A 35 11.10 8.86 12.17
N LEU A 36 10.55 9.02 10.98
CA LEU A 36 10.69 8.01 9.94
C LEU A 36 12.16 7.85 9.56
N ILE A 37 12.60 6.59 9.43
CA ILE A 37 13.94 6.22 8.96
C ILE A 37 13.82 5.41 7.66
N PRO A 38 14.82 5.47 6.76
CA PRO A 38 14.77 4.73 5.50
C PRO A 38 14.85 3.22 5.73
N HIS A 39 14.41 2.45 4.74
CA HIS A 39 14.36 0.99 4.76
C HIS A 39 15.67 0.33 5.25
N GLU A 40 16.80 0.78 4.74
CA GLU A 40 18.12 0.21 5.06
C GLU A 40 18.47 0.38 6.55
N GLU A 41 18.15 1.54 7.12
CA GLU A 41 18.35 1.79 8.55
C GLU A 41 17.38 0.99 9.42
N ALA A 42 16.10 0.92 9.03
CA ALA A 42 15.10 0.13 9.73
C ALA A 42 15.44 -1.37 9.71
N LEU A 43 15.93 -1.87 8.59
CA LEU A 43 16.37 -3.25 8.42
C LEU A 43 17.60 -3.55 9.28
N LYS A 44 18.63 -2.69 9.22
CA LYS A 44 19.85 -2.82 10.03
C LYS A 44 19.55 -2.78 11.54
N ALA A 45 18.58 -1.96 11.95
CA ALA A 45 18.12 -1.87 13.34
C ALA A 45 17.28 -3.08 13.78
N GLY A 46 16.96 -4.01 12.87
CA GLY A 46 16.12 -5.17 13.14
C GLY A 46 14.67 -4.80 13.50
N LEU A 47 14.20 -3.67 12.96
CA LEU A 47 12.84 -3.18 13.15
C LEU A 47 11.87 -3.79 12.14
N LEU A 48 12.34 -4.14 10.95
CA LEU A 48 11.52 -4.75 9.92
C LEU A 48 11.46 -6.28 10.04
N VAL A 49 10.34 -6.84 9.59
CA VAL A 49 10.17 -8.28 9.36
C VAL A 49 9.74 -8.51 7.93
N GLU A 50 10.08 -9.67 7.38
CA GLU A 50 9.61 -10.11 6.07
C GLU A 50 8.32 -10.94 6.23
N LEU A 51 7.28 -10.58 5.50
CA LEU A 51 6.06 -11.39 5.39
C LEU A 51 6.14 -12.32 4.18
N GLN A 52 6.08 -13.63 4.41
CA GLN A 52 5.98 -14.65 3.37
C GLN A 52 4.55 -15.19 3.30
N ASP A 53 4.11 -15.65 2.12
CA ASP A 53 2.76 -16.20 1.97
C ASP A 53 2.70 -17.52 2.76
N ALA A 54 1.70 -17.67 3.60
CA ALA A 54 1.41 -18.96 4.20
C ALA A 54 0.68 -19.86 3.20
N PRO A 55 0.75 -21.20 3.36
CA PRO A 55 0.04 -22.15 2.50
C PRO A 55 -1.49 -21.99 2.57
N ASN A 56 -2.01 -21.39 3.64
CA ASN A 56 -3.43 -21.08 3.77
C ASN A 56 -3.74 -19.73 3.14
N ILE A 57 -4.86 -19.68 2.42
CA ILE A 57 -5.32 -18.46 1.78
C ILE A 57 -5.58 -17.39 2.86
N GLY A 58 -4.80 -16.30 2.84
CA GLY A 58 -5.00 -15.14 3.69
C GLY A 58 -3.97 -15.01 4.81
N SER A 59 -3.11 -15.99 5.02
CA SER A 59 -2.17 -15.94 6.13
C SER A 59 -0.73 -15.64 5.68
N PHE A 60 0.07 -15.04 6.57
CA PHE A 60 1.49 -14.74 6.32
C PHE A 60 2.39 -15.25 7.42
N PHE A 61 3.55 -15.81 7.06
CA PHE A 61 4.64 -16.05 8.00
C PHE A 61 5.50 -14.78 8.14
N ALA A 62 5.75 -14.35 9.39
CA ALA A 62 6.68 -13.26 9.67
C ALA A 62 8.05 -13.82 10.09
N HIS A 63 9.09 -13.49 9.32
CA HIS A 63 10.47 -13.83 9.62
C HIS A 63 11.21 -12.59 10.12
N LYS A 64 11.93 -12.72 11.24
CA LYS A 64 12.86 -11.67 11.66
C LYS A 64 14.03 -11.62 10.68
N VAL A 65 14.31 -10.44 10.17
CA VAL A 65 15.41 -10.21 9.24
C VAL A 65 16.62 -9.72 10.02
N LEU A 66 17.79 -10.27 9.72
CA LEU A 66 19.05 -9.88 10.34
C LEU A 66 19.66 -8.69 9.60
N ALA A 67 20.60 -8.00 10.25
CA ALA A 67 21.21 -6.77 9.72
C ALA A 67 21.99 -6.98 8.39
N ASP A 68 22.39 -8.22 8.10
CA ASP A 68 23.05 -8.61 6.85
C ASP A 68 22.06 -8.98 5.73
N GLY A 69 20.75 -8.81 5.98
CA GLY A 69 19.68 -9.15 5.03
C GLY A 69 19.35 -10.63 4.98
N THR A 70 20.03 -11.48 5.77
CA THR A 70 19.66 -12.89 5.86
C THR A 70 18.39 -13.05 6.71
N SER A 71 17.50 -13.94 6.27
CA SER A 71 16.38 -14.39 7.07
C SER A 71 16.83 -15.60 7.88
N GLY A 72 16.76 -15.50 9.21
CA GLY A 72 16.92 -16.66 10.07
C GLY A 72 15.57 -17.35 10.27
N GLU A 73 15.57 -18.68 10.45
CA GLU A 73 14.44 -19.41 11.05
C GLU A 73 14.28 -19.01 12.52
N ARG A 74 13.91 -17.76 12.76
CA ARG A 74 13.40 -17.32 14.05
C ARG A 74 12.11 -16.60 13.73
N LEU A 75 11.05 -17.41 13.79
CA LEU A 75 9.69 -16.95 14.03
C LEU A 75 9.75 -15.74 14.96
N TYR A 76 9.13 -14.63 14.57
CA TYR A 76 9.09 -13.46 15.44
C TYR A 76 8.52 -13.88 16.81
N LYS A 77 9.24 -13.65 17.91
CA LYS A 77 8.91 -14.18 19.26
C LYS A 77 8.68 -15.72 19.35
N GLY A 78 9.24 -16.53 18.45
CA GLY A 78 9.08 -17.99 18.48
C GLY A 78 7.71 -18.51 18.03
N LYS A 79 6.87 -17.70 17.38
CA LYS A 79 5.54 -18.09 16.88
C LYS A 79 5.36 -17.83 15.38
N THR A 80 4.72 -18.77 14.69
CA THR A 80 4.11 -18.53 13.39
C THR A 80 2.99 -17.53 13.58
N PHE A 81 3.06 -16.39 12.90
CA PHE A 81 1.91 -15.49 12.81
C PHE A 81 1.01 -15.98 11.69
N PHE A 82 -0.28 -15.80 11.90
CA PHE A 82 -1.29 -15.86 10.86
C PHE A 82 -2.00 -14.53 11.01
N THR A 83 -1.70 -13.59 10.12
CA THR A 83 -2.22 -12.24 10.22
C THR A 83 -2.95 -11.88 8.95
N ASP A 84 -4.13 -11.31 9.12
CA ASP A 84 -4.86 -10.65 8.05
C ASP A 84 -4.75 -9.12 8.26
N ASN A 85 -3.99 -8.66 9.26
CA ASN A 85 -4.06 -7.30 9.80
C ASN A 85 -2.87 -6.43 9.37
N LEU A 86 -2.66 -6.31 8.05
CA LEU A 86 -1.67 -5.41 7.47
C LEU A 86 -2.31 -4.03 7.17
N LEU A 87 -1.82 -2.99 7.85
CA LEU A 87 -2.19 -1.60 7.62
C LEU A 87 -1.20 -0.92 6.68
N VAL A 88 -1.66 -0.55 5.48
CA VAL A 88 -0.87 0.20 4.49
C VAL A 88 -1.08 1.69 4.67
N PHE A 89 0.02 2.43 4.79
CA PHE A 89 0.01 3.88 4.73
C PHE A 89 0.51 4.36 3.37
N SER A 90 -0.31 5.20 2.73
CA SER A 90 0.11 6.02 1.60
C SER A 90 0.31 7.46 2.05
N HIS A 91 1.23 8.18 1.40
CA HIS A 91 1.56 9.53 1.80
C HIS A 91 2.17 10.35 0.65
N ARG A 92 2.25 11.67 0.80
CA ARG A 92 3.06 12.52 -0.11
C ARG A 92 4.40 12.86 0.51
N TRP A 93 5.48 12.96 -0.26
CA TRP A 93 6.76 13.40 0.29
C TRP A 93 6.69 14.87 0.74
N LEU A 94 7.07 15.17 1.98
CA LEU A 94 7.07 16.54 2.51
C LEU A 94 8.32 17.32 2.10
N ARG A 95 9.44 16.62 1.90
CA ARG A 95 10.72 17.16 1.43
C ARG A 95 11.19 16.36 0.22
N PRO A 96 10.52 16.46 -0.94
CA PRO A 96 10.95 15.75 -2.14
C PRO A 96 12.30 16.28 -2.65
N SER A 97 13.19 15.38 -3.04
CA SER A 97 14.45 15.73 -3.70
C SER A 97 14.92 14.58 -4.60
N LEU A 98 15.61 14.90 -5.69
CA LEU A 98 16.34 13.91 -6.48
C LEU A 98 17.63 13.44 -5.79
N ASP A 99 18.10 14.17 -4.78
CA ASP A 99 19.21 13.77 -3.92
C ASP A 99 18.65 12.96 -2.74
N PRO A 100 18.88 11.63 -2.66
CA PRO A 100 18.33 10.79 -1.62
C PRO A 100 18.74 11.20 -0.21
N SER A 101 19.88 11.88 -0.05
CA SER A 101 20.33 12.37 1.26
C SER A 101 19.54 13.59 1.78
N LYS A 102 18.86 14.29 0.87
CA LYS A 102 18.03 15.46 1.17
C LYS A 102 16.54 15.16 1.11
N SER A 103 16.16 14.07 0.44
CA SER A 103 14.77 13.66 0.32
C SER A 103 14.30 13.05 1.64
N HIS A 104 13.08 13.40 2.05
CA HIS A 104 12.47 12.78 3.22
C HIS A 104 10.94 12.86 3.15
N PRO A 105 10.22 11.78 3.50
CA PRO A 105 8.77 11.81 3.50
C PRO A 105 8.22 12.65 4.66
N ASP A 106 8.90 12.68 5.80
CA ASP A 106 8.46 13.41 7.00
C ASP A 106 9.02 14.83 7.09
N SER A 107 8.40 15.68 7.91
CA SER A 107 8.92 16.97 8.34
C SER A 107 10.10 16.78 9.31
N LYS A 108 10.78 17.87 9.65
CA LYS A 108 11.84 17.83 10.68
C LYS A 108 11.30 17.51 12.07
N ASP A 109 10.04 17.85 12.32
CA ASP A 109 9.38 17.66 13.63
C ASP A 109 8.63 16.32 13.73
N GLY A 110 8.86 15.40 12.78
CA GLY A 110 8.31 14.05 12.78
C GLY A 110 6.79 14.00 12.69
N ILE A 111 6.18 14.91 11.91
CA ILE A 111 4.72 15.02 11.90
C ILE A 111 4.09 13.69 11.46
N LYS A 112 4.54 13.05 10.38
CA LYS A 112 3.95 11.81 9.88
C LYS A 112 4.11 10.67 10.87
N MET A 113 5.27 10.57 11.53
CA MET A 113 5.45 9.57 12.58
C MET A 113 4.43 9.76 13.71
N LYS A 114 4.16 11.00 14.12
CA LYS A 114 3.07 11.31 15.06
C LYS A 114 1.69 10.90 14.51
N GLY A 115 1.44 11.12 13.22
CA GLY A 115 0.20 10.70 12.56
C GLY A 115 0.01 9.19 12.52
N ILE A 116 1.07 8.44 12.21
CA ILE A 116 1.07 6.97 12.25
C ILE A 116 0.73 6.47 13.66
N ARG A 117 1.38 7.02 14.70
CA ARG A 117 1.08 6.67 16.10
C ARG A 117 -0.37 6.96 16.44
N GLN A 118 -0.87 8.15 16.07
CA GLN A 118 -2.26 8.53 16.30
C GLN A 118 -3.24 7.56 15.64
N VAL A 119 -3.03 7.19 14.36
CA VAL A 119 -3.88 6.22 13.66
C VAL A 119 -3.85 4.86 14.37
N ILE A 120 -2.67 4.40 14.78
CA ILE A 120 -2.53 3.14 15.51
C ILE A 120 -3.27 3.17 16.85
N ASP A 121 -3.13 4.25 17.62
CA ASP A 121 -3.78 4.37 18.94
C ASP A 121 -5.29 4.46 18.81
N MET A 122 -5.79 5.22 17.83
CA MET A 122 -7.23 5.26 17.52
C MET A 122 -7.76 3.89 17.11
N GLN A 123 -6.99 3.14 16.32
CA GLN A 123 -7.39 1.77 15.98
C GLN A 123 -7.40 0.85 17.21
N LYS A 124 -6.40 0.95 18.11
CA LYS A 124 -6.40 0.21 19.39
C LYS A 124 -7.66 0.49 20.20
N GLU A 125 -8.09 1.75 20.29
CA GLU A 125 -9.31 2.13 21.03
C GLU A 125 -10.56 1.50 20.43
N ILE A 126 -10.75 1.60 19.10
CA ILE A 126 -11.89 0.99 18.40
C ILE A 126 -11.96 -0.52 18.63
N TRP A 127 -10.82 -1.18 18.81
CA TRP A 127 -10.75 -2.64 18.96
C TRP A 127 -10.82 -3.16 20.39
N VAL A 128 -10.73 -2.30 21.41
CA VAL A 128 -11.08 -2.73 22.77
C VAL A 128 -12.53 -3.23 22.80
N ASP A 129 -13.39 -2.66 21.94
CA ASP A 129 -14.81 -3.02 21.83
C ASP A 129 -15.07 -4.24 20.92
N MET A 130 -14.17 -4.55 19.99
CA MET A 130 -14.28 -5.68 19.04
C MET A 130 -13.20 -6.72 19.34
N LYS A 131 -13.55 -7.83 20.03
CA LYS A 131 -12.70 -8.98 20.41
C LYS A 131 -11.33 -9.05 19.68
N LYS A 132 -10.23 -8.89 20.43
CA LYS A 132 -8.76 -8.99 20.17
C LYS A 132 -8.15 -9.49 18.83
N SER A 133 -8.83 -10.21 17.94
CA SER A 133 -8.21 -10.84 16.75
C SER A 133 -7.97 -9.90 15.55
N GLU A 134 -8.29 -8.60 15.65
CA GLU A 134 -8.26 -7.67 14.50
C GLU A 134 -7.30 -6.48 14.64
N THR A 135 -6.41 -6.48 15.64
CA THR A 135 -5.39 -5.44 15.82
C THR A 135 -4.33 -5.48 14.70
N PRO A 136 -3.78 -4.33 14.26
CA PRO A 136 -2.91 -4.19 13.09
C PRO A 136 -1.55 -4.73 13.50
N GLU A 137 -1.23 -5.97 13.19
CA GLU A 137 0.02 -6.51 13.69
C GLU A 137 1.22 -5.85 13.00
N PHE A 138 1.00 -5.39 11.76
CA PHE A 138 2.03 -4.86 10.90
C PHE A 138 1.55 -3.62 10.18
N ILE A 139 2.49 -2.70 9.95
CA ILE A 139 2.29 -1.56 9.07
C ILE A 139 3.25 -1.62 7.90
N TRP A 140 2.78 -1.18 6.74
CA TRP A 140 3.59 -0.99 5.54
C TRP A 140 3.52 0.47 5.11
N MET A 141 4.64 1.02 4.70
CA MET A 141 4.77 2.33 4.06
C MET A 141 6.02 2.29 3.21
N ASP A 142 5.93 2.81 1.99
CA ASP A 142 6.99 2.80 0.99
C ASP A 142 8.38 3.14 1.58
N TYR A 143 8.53 4.22 2.34
CA TYR A 143 9.84 4.71 2.77
C TYR A 143 10.67 3.75 3.63
N PHE A 144 10.04 3.06 4.58
CA PHE A 144 10.74 2.05 5.40
C PHE A 144 10.55 0.62 4.89
N SER A 145 9.62 0.38 3.96
CA SER A 145 9.32 -0.98 3.45
C SER A 145 9.98 -1.26 2.10
N VAL A 146 10.39 -0.22 1.38
CA VAL A 146 11.02 -0.26 0.06
C VAL A 146 12.44 0.32 0.17
N PRO A 147 13.46 -0.31 -0.43
CA PRO A 147 14.81 0.26 -0.50
C PRO A 147 14.83 1.69 -1.04
N GLN A 148 15.62 2.55 -0.39
CA GLN A 148 15.75 3.97 -0.74
C GLN A 148 17.08 4.25 -1.45
N PHE A 149 18.09 3.40 -1.25
CA PHE A 149 19.46 3.63 -1.74
C PHE A 149 19.95 2.56 -2.72
N ASP A 150 19.12 1.56 -3.02
CA ASP A 150 19.38 0.50 -4.00
C ASP A 150 18.31 0.54 -5.09
N PHE A 151 18.63 1.12 -6.25
CA PHE A 151 17.67 1.38 -7.32
C PHE A 151 17.07 0.10 -7.91
N ASP A 152 17.87 -0.97 -8.05
CA ASP A 152 17.41 -2.22 -8.62
C ASP A 152 16.43 -2.91 -7.68
N LYS A 153 16.72 -2.95 -6.38
CA LYS A 153 15.79 -3.49 -5.39
C LYS A 153 14.56 -2.59 -5.19
N GLN A 154 14.73 -1.27 -5.19
CA GLN A 154 13.62 -0.32 -5.15
C GLN A 154 12.66 -0.58 -6.30
N ARG A 155 13.18 -0.73 -7.52
CA ARG A 155 12.39 -1.06 -8.71
C ARG A 155 11.62 -2.37 -8.55
N GLN A 156 12.26 -3.44 -8.07
CA GLN A 156 11.58 -4.72 -7.81
C GLN A 156 10.46 -4.58 -6.75
N ALA A 157 10.68 -3.79 -5.72
CA ALA A 157 9.69 -3.50 -4.69
C ALA A 157 8.50 -2.68 -5.24
N LEU A 158 8.75 -1.65 -6.05
CA LEU A 158 7.70 -0.86 -6.71
C LEU A 158 6.84 -1.74 -7.62
N LEU A 159 7.45 -2.65 -8.39
CA LEU A 159 6.73 -3.63 -9.22
C LEU A 159 5.90 -4.61 -8.39
N SER A 160 6.23 -4.80 -7.11
CA SER A 160 5.54 -5.71 -6.19
C SER A 160 4.42 -5.02 -5.38
N ILE A 161 4.27 -3.69 -5.45
CA ILE A 161 3.19 -2.92 -4.79
C ILE A 161 1.80 -3.55 -5.02
N PRO A 162 1.40 -3.97 -6.24
CA PRO A 162 0.09 -4.61 -6.43
C PRO A 162 -0.12 -5.84 -5.55
N ALA A 163 0.92 -6.66 -5.37
CA ALA A 163 0.86 -7.84 -4.51
C ALA A 163 0.83 -7.47 -3.02
N TYR A 164 1.54 -6.41 -2.63
CA TYR A 164 1.53 -5.90 -1.26
C TYR A 164 0.16 -5.37 -0.86
N PHE A 165 -0.48 -4.59 -1.72
CA PHE A 165 -1.79 -4.03 -1.43
C PHE A 165 -2.89 -5.10 -1.43
N ARG A 166 -2.81 -6.12 -2.29
CA ARG A 166 -3.68 -7.32 -2.20
C ARG A 166 -3.57 -8.03 -0.85
N SER A 167 -2.43 -7.89 -0.18
CA SER A 167 -2.13 -8.44 1.14
C SER A 167 -2.56 -7.51 2.28
N SER A 168 -2.92 -6.26 1.98
CA SER A 168 -3.38 -5.30 2.98
C SER A 168 -4.82 -5.59 3.37
N SER A 169 -5.13 -5.45 4.66
CA SER A 169 -6.51 -5.35 5.10
C SER A 169 -7.01 -3.93 5.10
N LYS A 170 -6.13 -2.96 5.35
CA LYS A 170 -6.48 -1.56 5.55
C LYS A 170 -5.53 -0.64 4.79
N PHE A 171 -6.07 0.46 4.28
CA PHE A 171 -5.35 1.51 3.60
C PHE A 171 -5.63 2.86 4.26
N VAL A 172 -4.59 3.65 4.52
CA VAL A 172 -4.69 4.98 5.12
C VAL A 172 -3.83 5.96 4.34
N ALA A 173 -4.45 7.01 3.80
CA ALA A 173 -3.73 8.15 3.27
C ALA A 173 -3.38 9.12 4.42
N LEU A 174 -2.09 9.33 4.68
CA LEU A 174 -1.59 10.22 5.73
C LEU A 174 -1.56 11.66 5.25
N MET A 175 -2.54 12.45 5.69
CA MET A 175 -2.70 13.86 5.28
C MET A 175 -3.05 14.72 6.49
N SER A 176 -2.43 15.89 6.61
CA SER A 176 -2.61 16.77 7.77
C SER A 176 -3.90 17.58 7.73
N ASN A 177 -4.37 17.95 6.52
CA ASN A 177 -5.57 18.75 6.32
C ASN A 177 -6.20 18.58 4.92
N GLU A 178 -7.37 19.17 4.68
CA GLU A 178 -8.05 19.14 3.37
C GLU A 178 -7.19 19.77 2.25
N ALA A 179 -6.48 20.86 2.53
CA ALA A 179 -5.54 21.42 1.56
C ALA A 179 -4.36 20.47 1.27
N ASP A 180 -4.00 19.64 2.24
CA ASP A 180 -3.02 18.57 2.10
C ASP A 180 -3.54 17.43 1.22
N PHE A 181 -4.84 17.15 1.26
CA PHE A 181 -5.49 16.18 0.38
C PHE A 181 -5.41 16.60 -1.09
N VAL A 182 -5.68 17.87 -1.41
CA VAL A 182 -5.52 18.37 -2.79
C VAL A 182 -4.08 18.17 -3.29
N LYS A 183 -3.08 18.45 -2.44
CA LYS A 183 -1.66 18.23 -2.76
C LYS A 183 -1.31 16.75 -2.86
N TYR A 184 -1.84 15.91 -1.99
CA TYR A 184 -1.67 14.47 -2.05
C TYR A 184 -2.22 13.92 -3.38
N MET A 185 -3.44 14.31 -3.73
CA MET A 185 -4.08 13.97 -5.00
C MET A 185 -3.46 14.68 -6.20
N SER A 186 -2.50 15.61 -6.05
CA SER A 186 -1.75 16.13 -7.20
C SER A 186 -0.61 15.21 -7.62
N ARG A 187 -0.23 14.22 -6.80
CA ARG A 187 0.96 13.38 -7.02
C ARG A 187 0.62 12.08 -7.75
N CYS A 188 1.43 11.71 -8.75
CA CYS A 188 1.20 10.49 -9.53
C CYS A 188 1.16 9.22 -8.67
N TRP A 189 2.19 9.02 -7.83
CA TRP A 189 2.30 7.84 -6.97
C TRP A 189 1.11 7.72 -6.01
N CYS A 190 0.72 8.82 -5.35
CA CYS A 190 -0.43 8.84 -4.45
C CYS A 190 -1.73 8.46 -5.17
N ARG A 191 -1.96 8.98 -6.39
CA ARG A 191 -3.13 8.56 -7.20
C ARG A 191 -3.08 7.07 -7.54
N LEU A 192 -1.93 6.54 -7.93
CA LEU A 192 -1.75 5.13 -8.23
C LEU A 192 -2.02 4.25 -7.01
N GLU A 193 -1.57 4.66 -5.82
CA GLU A 193 -1.82 3.96 -4.57
C GLU A 193 -3.32 3.93 -4.25
N VAL A 194 -4.06 5.02 -4.47
CA VAL A 194 -5.52 5.01 -4.31
C VAL A 194 -6.20 4.08 -5.33
N VAL A 195 -5.77 4.09 -6.60
CA VAL A 195 -6.26 3.14 -7.62
C VAL A 195 -6.00 1.69 -7.19
N THR A 196 -4.80 1.44 -6.66
CA THR A 196 -4.41 0.12 -6.16
C THR A 196 -5.25 -0.28 -4.95
N ALA A 197 -5.46 0.63 -4.01
CA ALA A 197 -6.29 0.43 -2.82
C ALA A 197 -7.77 0.20 -3.16
N ARG A 198 -8.23 0.53 -4.37
CA ARG A 198 -9.58 0.20 -4.87
C ARG A 198 -9.63 -1.06 -5.73
N SER A 199 -8.48 -1.62 -6.09
CA SER A 199 -8.45 -2.89 -6.84
C SER A 199 -8.97 -4.02 -5.94
N PRO A 200 -9.58 -5.08 -6.50
CA PRO A 200 -10.08 -6.19 -5.68
C PRO A 200 -9.01 -6.75 -4.74
N HIS A 201 -9.32 -6.72 -3.44
CA HIS A 201 -8.46 -7.21 -2.37
C HIS A 201 -8.94 -8.55 -1.84
N ARG A 202 -8.04 -9.24 -1.13
CA ARG A 202 -8.33 -10.53 -0.51
C ARG A 202 -9.12 -10.40 0.80
N PHE A 203 -9.02 -9.27 1.49
CA PHE A 203 -9.56 -9.08 2.85
C PHE A 203 -10.62 -7.97 2.93
N LYS A 204 -11.59 -8.11 3.85
CA LYS A 204 -12.47 -7.02 4.32
C LYS A 204 -11.55 -5.98 4.96
N SER A 205 -11.39 -4.72 4.50
CA SER A 205 -12.26 -3.59 4.88
C SER A 205 -11.51 -2.24 4.78
N LEU A 206 -12.10 -1.18 4.19
CA LEU A 206 -11.60 0.20 4.29
C LEU A 206 -12.34 0.77 5.49
N PHE A 207 -11.62 1.08 6.57
CA PHE A 207 -12.23 1.56 7.79
C PHE A 207 -11.80 2.97 8.19
N TYR A 208 -12.85 3.68 8.55
CA TYR A 208 -13.03 5.07 8.98
C TYR A 208 -12.52 5.32 10.40
N ILE A 209 -12.05 6.55 10.66
CA ILE A 209 -12.05 7.09 12.02
C ILE A 209 -12.46 8.58 12.01
N PRO A 210 -13.43 9.01 12.84
CA PRO A 210 -13.86 10.41 12.88
C PRO A 210 -12.79 11.36 13.44
N LYS A 211 -12.78 12.57 12.89
CA LYS A 211 -12.12 13.83 13.32
C LYS A 211 -11.41 13.79 14.69
N GLN A 212 -10.08 13.99 14.68
CA GLN A 212 -9.37 14.84 15.67
C GLN A 212 -7.92 15.27 15.31
N GLN A 213 -7.69 16.56 15.56
CA GLN A 213 -6.51 17.44 15.78
C GLN A 213 -5.23 17.44 14.93
N TYR A 214 -4.80 16.41 14.18
CA TYR A 214 -3.54 16.53 13.41
C TYR A 214 -3.56 16.00 11.98
N TYR A 215 -4.54 15.16 11.63
CA TYR A 215 -4.65 14.56 10.31
C TYR A 215 -6.09 14.59 9.79
N PHE A 216 -6.26 14.98 8.53
CA PHE A 216 -7.47 14.73 7.76
C PHE A 216 -7.33 13.35 7.09
N TYR A 217 -8.39 12.57 7.17
CA TYR A 217 -8.53 11.27 6.54
C TYR A 217 -9.82 11.33 5.69
N MET A 218 -9.83 10.70 4.52
CA MET A 218 -11.04 10.60 3.71
C MET A 218 -11.93 9.46 4.21
N GLU A 219 -13.20 9.75 4.52
CA GLU A 219 -14.15 8.71 4.91
C GLU A 219 -14.43 7.74 3.73
N ASN A 220 -14.80 6.49 4.04
CA ASN A 220 -15.19 5.51 3.01
C ASN A 220 -16.40 6.03 2.19
N LYS A 221 -17.27 6.84 2.83
CA LYS A 221 -18.38 7.51 2.16
C LYS A 221 -17.90 8.56 1.15
N GLU A 222 -16.85 9.32 1.46
CA GLU A 222 -16.28 10.34 0.57
C GLU A 222 -15.50 9.70 -0.59
N ILE A 223 -14.73 8.64 -0.34
CA ILE A 223 -14.05 7.88 -1.41
C ILE A 223 -15.05 7.18 -2.34
N HIS A 224 -16.18 6.67 -1.82
CA HIS A 224 -17.23 6.09 -2.67
C HIS A 224 -18.15 7.13 -3.31
N GLU A 225 -18.29 8.32 -2.73
CA GLU A 225 -18.87 9.51 -3.38
C GLU A 225 -17.96 10.00 -4.53
N PHE A 226 -16.64 9.83 -4.41
CA PHE A 226 -15.73 9.86 -5.54
C PHE A 226 -15.91 8.58 -6.38
N GLY A 227 -16.91 8.59 -7.26
CA GLY A 227 -16.98 7.67 -8.38
C GLY A 227 -15.69 7.67 -9.21
N TRP A 228 -15.46 6.63 -10.00
CA TRP A 228 -14.23 6.47 -10.79
C TRP A 228 -13.94 7.65 -11.73
N GLU A 229 -14.99 8.35 -12.15
CA GLU A 229 -14.97 9.60 -12.91
C GLU A 229 -14.30 10.78 -12.19
N HIS A 230 -14.22 10.75 -10.86
CA HIS A 230 -13.55 11.78 -10.07
C HIS A 230 -12.04 11.53 -9.93
N PHE A 231 -11.57 10.34 -10.28
CA PHE A 231 -10.15 10.04 -10.28
C PHE A 231 -9.49 10.69 -11.49
N GLN A 232 -8.55 11.57 -11.20
CA GLN A 232 -7.66 12.11 -12.23
C GLN A 232 -6.68 11.02 -12.66
N ASN A 233 -6.26 11.04 -13.92
CA ASN A 233 -5.26 10.11 -14.43
C ASN A 233 -4.01 10.17 -13.54
N PRO A 234 -3.52 9.05 -13.00
CA PRO A 234 -2.27 9.07 -12.24
C PRO A 234 -1.10 9.57 -13.08
N LEU A 235 -1.14 9.45 -14.41
CA LEU A 235 -0.13 10.00 -15.33
C LEU A 235 -0.22 11.52 -15.55
N ASP A 236 -1.20 12.22 -14.97
CA ASP A 236 -1.30 13.69 -15.07
C ASP A 236 -0.75 14.40 -13.82
N GLY A 237 -0.33 13.65 -12.81
CA GLY A 237 0.16 14.21 -11.55
C GLY A 237 1.61 14.73 -11.64
N ASP A 238 2.01 15.39 -10.54
CA ASP A 238 3.37 15.82 -10.30
C ASP A 238 4.24 14.64 -9.85
N LEU A 239 5.46 14.58 -10.37
CA LEU A 239 6.51 13.66 -9.94
C LEU A 239 7.68 14.44 -9.33
N THR A 240 8.48 13.76 -8.51
CA THR A 240 9.81 14.26 -8.15
C THR A 240 10.82 13.85 -9.22
N ASP A 241 10.64 12.66 -9.79
CA ASP A 241 11.43 12.11 -10.87
C ASP A 241 10.50 11.70 -12.03
N GLU A 242 10.62 12.37 -13.17
CA GLU A 242 9.79 12.09 -14.35
C GLU A 242 9.99 10.67 -14.90
N ARG A 243 11.11 10.01 -14.60
CA ARG A 243 11.35 8.61 -15.00
C ARG A 243 10.32 7.66 -14.39
N ASP A 244 9.73 8.01 -13.25
CA ASP A 244 8.71 7.21 -12.58
C ASP A 244 7.43 7.05 -13.39
N ARG A 245 7.15 7.99 -14.30
CA ARG A 245 5.93 7.99 -15.13
C ARG A 245 5.79 6.71 -15.95
N VAL A 246 6.92 6.15 -16.40
CA VAL A 246 6.95 4.88 -17.15
C VAL A 246 6.50 3.71 -16.27
N TYR A 247 6.98 3.64 -15.03
CA TYR A 247 6.59 2.58 -14.08
C TYR A 247 5.10 2.68 -13.71
N ILE A 248 4.63 3.90 -13.45
CA ILE A 248 3.22 4.17 -13.14
C ILE A 248 2.32 3.76 -14.32
N GLY A 249 2.70 4.11 -15.55
CA GLY A 249 1.97 3.71 -16.75
C GLY A 249 1.89 2.18 -16.92
N GLY A 250 3.02 1.48 -16.68
CA GLY A 250 3.06 0.02 -16.69
C GLY A 250 2.15 -0.61 -15.64
N LEU A 251 2.14 -0.07 -14.42
CA LEU A 251 1.27 -0.53 -13.33
C LEU A 251 -0.21 -0.29 -13.63
N LEU A 252 -0.57 0.87 -14.17
CA LEU A 252 -1.96 1.16 -14.60
C LEU A 252 -2.43 0.21 -15.69
N LYS A 253 -1.58 -0.04 -16.69
CA LYS A 253 -1.89 -0.99 -17.76
C LYS A 253 -2.08 -2.39 -17.18
N TYR A 254 -1.25 -2.81 -16.22
CA TYR A 254 -1.46 -4.07 -15.50
C TYR A 254 -2.82 -4.12 -14.80
N TYR A 255 -3.18 -3.10 -14.00
CA TYR A 255 -4.48 -3.06 -13.32
C TYR A 255 -5.66 -3.11 -14.28
N SER A 256 -5.59 -2.38 -15.40
CA SER A 256 -6.65 -2.44 -16.43
C SER A 256 -6.85 -3.87 -16.97
N VAL A 257 -5.76 -4.61 -17.18
CA VAL A 257 -5.82 -5.99 -17.69
C VAL A 257 -6.31 -6.97 -16.62
N GLU A 258 -5.90 -6.80 -15.36
CA GLU A 258 -6.40 -7.62 -14.26
C GLU A 258 -7.90 -7.40 -14.03
N LEU A 259 -8.37 -6.15 -14.12
CA LEU A 259 -9.80 -5.88 -14.01
C LEU A 259 -10.62 -6.47 -15.15
N GLU A 260 -10.08 -6.47 -16.39
CA GLU A 260 -10.71 -7.19 -17.51
C GLU A 260 -10.80 -8.70 -17.29
N ARG A 261 -9.77 -9.31 -16.67
CA ARG A 261 -9.78 -10.76 -16.39
C ARG A 261 -10.90 -11.15 -15.44
N PHE A 262 -11.29 -10.26 -14.52
CA PHE A 262 -12.44 -10.52 -13.66
C PHE A 262 -13.72 -10.70 -14.46
N LYS A 263 -13.91 -10.08 -15.64
CA LYS A 263 -15.13 -10.25 -16.45
C LYS A 263 -15.35 -11.68 -16.97
N GLY A 264 -14.28 -12.47 -17.11
CA GLY A 264 -14.32 -13.81 -17.70
C GLY A 264 -14.40 -14.94 -16.67
N LEU A 265 -14.40 -14.63 -15.39
CA LEU A 265 -14.49 -15.64 -14.34
C LEU A 265 -15.96 -16.11 -14.17
N PRO A 266 -16.20 -17.38 -13.80
CA PRO A 266 -17.55 -17.87 -13.54
C PRO A 266 -18.24 -17.03 -12.47
N GLU A 267 -19.57 -16.92 -12.52
CA GLU A 267 -20.37 -16.16 -11.54
C GLU A 267 -20.14 -16.61 -10.08
N ALA A 268 -19.71 -17.87 -9.89
CA ALA A 268 -19.33 -18.43 -8.59
C ALA A 268 -17.95 -17.95 -8.07
N ALA A 269 -17.11 -17.34 -8.91
CA ALA A 269 -15.82 -16.79 -8.54
C ALA A 269 -16.02 -15.39 -7.96
N VAL A 270 -16.39 -15.36 -6.70
CA VAL A 270 -16.81 -14.16 -6.00
C VAL A 270 -15.63 -13.46 -5.32
N TYR A 271 -15.48 -12.15 -5.55
CA TYR A 271 -14.49 -11.30 -4.88
C TYR A 271 -15.17 -10.28 -3.97
N TYR A 272 -14.47 -9.85 -2.93
CA TYR A 272 -15.02 -8.91 -1.94
C TYR A 272 -15.02 -7.47 -2.47
N GLN A 273 -16.19 -6.85 -2.57
CA GLN A 273 -16.30 -5.38 -2.52
C GLN A 273 -16.26 -4.95 -1.06
N GLN A 274 -15.67 -3.79 -0.77
CA GLN A 274 -15.84 -3.17 0.53
C GLN A 274 -17.15 -2.37 0.56
N GLY A 275 -17.93 -2.55 1.63
CA GLY A 275 -18.97 -1.59 2.04
C GLY A 275 -20.40 -2.14 2.13
N GLN A 276 -20.71 -3.28 1.52
CA GLN A 276 -21.96 -4.03 1.69
C GLN A 276 -21.62 -5.52 1.73
N ASP A 277 -22.48 -6.39 2.23
CA ASP A 277 -22.32 -7.86 2.14
C ASP A 277 -22.41 -8.38 0.68
N ASP A 278 -22.23 -7.48 -0.29
CA ASP A 278 -22.33 -7.73 -1.71
C ASP A 278 -20.96 -8.11 -2.27
N PHE A 279 -20.93 -9.39 -2.63
CA PHE A 279 -19.97 -10.03 -3.48
C PHE A 279 -19.90 -9.35 -4.86
N ILE A 280 -18.72 -8.92 -5.33
CA ILE A 280 -18.55 -8.57 -6.76
C ILE A 280 -18.44 -9.88 -7.50
N ALA A 281 -19.53 -10.29 -8.15
CA ALA A 281 -19.37 -11.29 -9.17
C ALA A 281 -18.60 -10.65 -10.35
N PRO A 282 -17.79 -11.41 -11.08
CA PRO A 282 -17.19 -11.08 -12.36
C PRO A 282 -17.98 -10.14 -13.27
N LYS A 283 -19.29 -10.36 -13.36
CA LYS A 283 -20.26 -9.58 -14.14
C LYS A 283 -20.54 -8.18 -13.60
N ASP A 284 -20.27 -7.93 -12.33
CA ASP A 284 -20.58 -6.70 -11.59
C ASP A 284 -19.37 -5.74 -11.53
N VAL A 285 -18.22 -6.10 -12.15
CA VAL A 285 -17.11 -5.15 -12.35
C VAL A 285 -17.59 -4.01 -13.26
N PRO A 286 -17.67 -2.75 -12.77
CA PRO A 286 -18.30 -1.70 -13.54
C PRO A 286 -17.45 -1.34 -14.77
N GLN A 287 -18.08 -1.30 -15.95
CA GLN A 287 -17.39 -1.22 -17.24
C GLN A 287 -16.65 0.11 -17.44
N ASP A 288 -17.19 1.18 -16.86
CA ASP A 288 -16.62 2.52 -16.82
C ASP A 288 -15.27 2.54 -16.09
N VAL A 289 -15.08 1.75 -15.03
CA VAL A 289 -13.80 1.61 -14.32
C VAL A 289 -12.71 1.08 -15.26
N VAL A 290 -13.06 0.01 -15.96
CA VAL A 290 -12.12 -0.67 -16.85
C VAL A 290 -11.80 0.20 -18.06
N ALA A 291 -12.80 0.92 -18.58
CA ALA A 291 -12.60 1.91 -19.63
C ALA A 291 -11.72 3.08 -19.17
N ASN A 292 -11.91 3.59 -17.96
CA ASN A 292 -11.11 4.68 -17.39
C ASN A 292 -9.65 4.28 -17.19
N LEU A 293 -9.38 3.09 -16.64
CA LEU A 293 -8.00 2.60 -16.48
C LEU A 293 -7.32 2.33 -17.83
N LYS A 294 -8.06 1.86 -18.83
CA LYS A 294 -7.54 1.74 -20.21
C LYS A 294 -7.19 3.09 -20.81
N LYS A 295 -8.03 4.10 -20.61
CA LYS A 295 -7.77 5.49 -21.02
C LYS A 295 -6.53 6.07 -20.33
N PHE A 296 -6.32 5.75 -19.05
CA PHE A 296 -5.12 6.17 -18.32
C PHE A 296 -3.86 5.42 -18.77
N ALA A 297 -4.01 4.20 -19.29
CA ALA A 297 -2.91 3.34 -19.71
C ALA A 297 -2.53 3.47 -21.21
N SER A 298 -3.34 4.16 -22.02
CA SER A 298 -3.13 4.44 -23.45
C SER A 298 -2.40 5.74 -23.67
#